data_AF-A0ABD7X0V8-F1
#
_entry.id   AF-A0ABD7X0V8-F1
#
_cell.length_a   1.000
_cell.length_b   1.000
_cell.length_c   1.000
_cell.angle_alpha   90.00
_cell.angle_beta   90.00
_cell.angle_gamma   90.00
#
_symmetry.space_group_name_H-M   'P 1'
#
loop_
_entity.id
_entity.type
_entity.pdbx_description
1 polymer ?
#
loop_
_entity_poly.entity_id
_entity_poly.type
_entity_poly.pdbx_seq_one_letter_code
_entity_poly.pdbx_strand_id
1 'polypeptide(L)'
;MIEMEVKNLQRSEPKFRKAESEYLNKAIEEYFVRRTYHNAPVVDALRYVLTIDNKRERLESAVELFGDNIKEVNNQDIINYLNQCRCYKEIRDIV
;
A
#
# COMPACT_ATOMS: atom_id res chain seq x y z
N MET A 1 23.89 37.11 -3.71
CA MET A 1 24.00 36.02 -2.72
C MET A 1 22.60 35.77 -2.20
N ILE A 2 21.86 34.91 -2.90
CA ILE A 2 20.53 34.46 -2.48
C ILE A 2 20.72 32.97 -2.20
N GLU A 3 21.18 32.67 -0.99
CA GLU A 3 21.03 31.33 -0.42
C GLU A 3 19.54 31.18 -0.14
N MET A 4 18.77 30.81 -1.17
CA MET A 4 17.42 30.29 -0.96
C MET A 4 17.58 29.04 -0.11
N GLU A 5 17.23 29.19 1.17
CA GLU A 5 17.11 28.11 2.12
C GLU A 5 16.33 26.96 1.49
N VAL A 6 17.05 25.95 1.00
CA VAL A 6 16.53 24.60 0.76
C VAL A 6 16.29 23.96 2.13
N LYS A 7 15.50 24.63 2.98
CA LYS A 7 15.06 24.13 4.26
C LYS A 7 13.67 23.54 4.07
N ASN A 8 13.61 22.24 4.27
CA ASN A 8 12.41 21.51 4.68
C ASN A 8 11.35 21.19 3.62
N LEU A 9 11.79 20.74 2.44
CA LEU A 9 11.10 19.60 1.81
C LEU A 9 11.69 18.29 2.38
N GLN A 10 11.78 18.18 3.71
CA GLN A 10 11.59 16.89 4.35
C GLN A 10 10.12 16.53 4.04
N ARG A 11 9.91 15.95 2.85
CA ARG A 11 8.69 15.22 2.51
C ARG A 11 8.39 14.41 3.75
N SER A 12 7.33 14.79 4.45
CA SER A 12 6.89 14.11 5.66
C SER A 12 6.77 12.65 5.26
N GLU A 13 7.70 11.80 5.68
CA GLU A 13 7.62 10.39 5.37
C GLU A 13 6.23 9.95 5.79
N PRO A 14 5.44 9.36 4.87
CA PRO A 14 4.11 8.92 5.24
C PRO A 14 4.29 7.98 6.44
N LYS A 15 3.79 8.40 7.61
CA LYS A 15 3.87 7.63 8.85
C LYS A 15 2.91 6.45 8.76
N PHE A 16 3.19 5.50 7.89
CA PHE A 16 2.52 4.21 7.87
C PHE A 16 3.32 3.25 8.75
N ARG A 17 2.61 2.31 9.40
CA ARG A 17 3.30 1.22 10.11
C ARG A 17 4.08 0.42 9.07
N LYS A 18 5.31 0.00 9.39
CA LYS A 18 6.05 -0.91 8.51
C LYS A 18 5.42 -2.29 8.58
N ALA A 19 5.20 -2.88 7.40
CA ALA A 19 4.90 -4.30 7.25
C ALA A 19 6.15 -5.14 7.53
N GLU A 20 5.95 -6.42 7.84
CA GLU A 20 7.04 -7.39 7.95
C GLU A 20 7.67 -7.68 6.57
N SER A 21 6.88 -7.62 5.50
CA SER A 21 7.35 -7.81 4.12
C SER A 21 8.02 -6.54 3.58
N GLU A 22 9.29 -6.67 3.19
CA GLU A 22 10.05 -5.58 2.56
C GLU A 22 9.43 -5.14 1.22
N TYR A 23 8.96 -6.10 0.42
CA TYR A 23 8.27 -5.82 -0.84
C TYR A 23 6.96 -5.06 -0.62
N LEU A 24 6.20 -5.40 0.43
CA LEU A 24 4.98 -4.67 0.79
C LEU A 24 5.30 -3.25 1.25
N ASN A 25 6.38 -3.03 2.00
CA ASN A 25 6.81 -1.69 2.36
C ASN A 25 7.14 -0.85 1.11
N LYS A 26 7.91 -1.40 0.16
CA LYS A 26 8.22 -0.72 -1.12
C LYS A 26 6.96 -0.40 -1.92
N ALA A 27 6.02 -1.34 -1.98
CA ALA A 27 4.74 -1.17 -2.65
C ALA A 27 3.88 -0.06 -2.01
N ILE A 28 3.88 0.03 -0.67
CA ILE A 28 3.18 1.10 0.07
C ILE A 28 3.86 2.46 -0.15
N GLU A 29 5.20 2.52 -0.12
CA GLU A 29 5.94 3.75 -0.45
C GLU A 29 5.62 4.21 -1.87
N GLU A 30 5.60 3.28 -2.82
CA GLU A 30 5.24 3.52 -4.20
C GLU A 30 3.79 4.01 -4.33
N TYR A 31 2.84 3.45 -3.60
CA TYR A 31 1.45 3.96 -3.52
C TYR A 31 1.40 5.43 -3.10
N PHE A 32 2.21 5.85 -2.10
CA PHE A 32 2.24 7.24 -1.67
C PHE A 32 2.90 8.18 -2.68
N VAL A 33 3.95 7.73 -3.38
CA VAL A 33 4.63 8.50 -4.43
C VAL A 33 3.74 8.62 -5.66
N ARG A 34 3.04 7.55 -6.03
CA ARG A 34 2.16 7.46 -7.19
C ARG A 34 0.79 8.10 -6.98
N ARG A 35 0.47 8.70 -5.81
CA ARG A 35 -0.78 9.44 -5.53
C ARG A 35 -1.05 10.50 -6.62
N THR A 36 -1.60 10.03 -7.72
CA THR A 36 -1.89 10.80 -8.93
C THR A 36 -3.39 10.84 -9.17
N TYR A 37 -4.17 9.90 -8.62
CA TYR A 37 -5.64 9.89 -8.74
C TYR A 37 -6.42 9.40 -7.49
N HIS A 38 -5.84 8.54 -6.65
CA HIS A 38 -6.56 7.95 -5.51
C HIS A 38 -6.13 8.58 -4.18
N ASN A 39 -6.99 9.43 -3.62
CA ASN A 39 -6.84 9.97 -2.25
C ASN A 39 -7.22 8.96 -1.17
N ALA A 40 -7.39 7.68 -1.52
CA ALA A 40 -7.78 6.64 -0.57
C ALA A 40 -6.63 6.34 0.42
N PRO A 41 -6.97 6.00 1.67
CA PRO A 41 -6.02 5.40 2.60
C PRO A 41 -5.41 4.11 2.04
N VAL A 42 -4.11 3.89 2.28
CA VAL A 42 -3.39 2.69 1.81
C VAL A 42 -4.05 1.38 2.28
N VAL A 43 -4.56 1.37 3.52
CA VAL A 43 -5.29 0.23 4.08
C VAL A 43 -6.57 -0.08 3.31
N ASP A 44 -7.27 0.93 2.79
CA ASP A 44 -8.49 0.71 2.01
C ASP A 44 -8.15 0.22 0.59
N ALA A 45 -7.09 0.74 -0.01
CA ALA A 45 -6.59 0.25 -1.30
C ALA A 45 -6.12 -1.22 -1.22
N LEU A 46 -5.42 -1.60 -0.15
CA LEU A 46 -5.01 -2.99 0.08
C LEU A 46 -6.21 -3.91 0.34
N ARG A 47 -7.24 -3.43 1.07
CA ARG A 47 -8.49 -4.17 1.25
C ARG A 47 -9.20 -4.39 -0.08
N TYR A 48 -9.32 -3.34 -0.90
CA TYR A 48 -9.94 -3.42 -2.22
C TYR A 48 -9.29 -4.53 -3.07
N VAL A 49 -7.96 -4.56 -3.13
CA VAL A 49 -7.22 -5.62 -3.85
C VAL A 49 -7.61 -7.01 -3.34
N LEU A 50 -7.73 -7.20 -2.02
CA LEU A 50 -8.13 -8.49 -1.45
C LEU A 50 -9.58 -8.89 -1.74
N THR A 51 -10.46 -7.95 -2.09
CA THR A 51 -11.86 -8.24 -2.45
C THR A 51 -12.05 -8.74 -3.89
N ILE A 52 -11.02 -8.63 -4.74
CA ILE A 52 -11.11 -9.05 -6.14
C ILE A 52 -10.86 -10.56 -6.22
N ASP A 53 -11.87 -11.34 -6.60
CA ASP A 53 -11.76 -12.82 -6.67
C ASP A 53 -10.89 -13.30 -7.83
N ASN A 54 -10.99 -12.63 -8.99
CA ASN A 54 -10.22 -13.02 -10.16
C ASN A 54 -8.74 -12.72 -9.95
N LYS A 55 -7.89 -13.76 -9.97
CA LYS A 55 -6.46 -13.64 -9.72
C LYS A 55 -5.75 -12.67 -10.67
N ARG A 56 -6.14 -12.65 -11.94
CA ARG A 56 -5.51 -11.77 -12.95
C ARG A 56 -5.91 -10.32 -12.70
N GLU A 57 -7.20 -10.07 -12.54
CA GLU A 57 -7.74 -8.73 -12.25
C GLU A 57 -7.20 -8.16 -10.93
N ARG A 58 -7.05 -9.01 -9.91
CA ARG A 58 -6.43 -8.66 -8.63
C ARG A 58 -5.00 -8.17 -8.84
N LEU A 59 -4.20 -8.92 -9.61
CA LEU A 59 -2.82 -8.56 -9.88
C LEU A 59 -2.73 -7.28 -10.71
N GLU A 60 -3.56 -7.14 -11.75
CA GLU A 60 -3.61 -5.93 -12.60
C GLU A 60 -3.97 -4.69 -11.76
N SER A 61 -5.02 -4.76 -10.94
CA SER A 61 -5.43 -3.68 -10.03
C SER A 61 -4.38 -3.38 -8.96
N ALA A 62 -3.74 -4.42 -8.41
CA ALA A 62 -2.67 -4.25 -7.43
C ALA A 62 -1.48 -3.51 -8.02
N VAL A 63 -1.04 -3.90 -9.23
CA VAL A 63 0.09 -3.26 -9.93
C VAL A 63 -0.24 -1.82 -10.32
N GLU A 64 -1.49 -1.55 -10.72
CA GLU A 64 -1.94 -0.19 -11.01
C GLU A 64 -1.82 0.72 -9.78
N LEU A 65 -2.28 0.25 -8.61
CA LEU A 65 -2.30 1.02 -7.37
C LEU A 65 -0.93 1.11 -6.69
N PHE A 66 -0.20 -0.01 -6.62
CA PHE A 66 0.98 -0.19 -5.77
C PHE A 66 2.30 -0.34 -6.55
N GLY A 67 2.24 -0.37 -7.88
CA GLY A 67 3.40 -0.58 -8.74
C GLY A 67 3.91 -2.03 -8.74
N ASP A 68 5.07 -2.24 -9.36
CA ASP A 68 5.56 -3.59 -9.66
C ASP A 68 6.01 -4.37 -8.42
N ASN A 69 6.39 -3.67 -7.34
CA ASN A 69 6.84 -4.31 -6.09
C ASN A 69 5.76 -5.21 -5.48
N ILE A 70 4.48 -4.94 -5.74
CA ILE A 70 3.36 -5.74 -5.22
C ILE A 70 3.29 -7.15 -5.84
N LYS A 71 3.97 -7.40 -6.98
CA LYS A 71 4.00 -8.72 -7.63
C LYS A 71 4.68 -9.79 -6.77
N GLU A 72 5.64 -9.36 -5.95
CA GLU A 72 6.39 -10.21 -5.02
C GLU A 72 5.69 -10.35 -3.66
N VAL A 73 4.57 -9.63 -3.47
CA VAL A 73 3.81 -9.64 -2.22
C VAL A 73 2.70 -10.67 -2.30
N ASN A 74 2.70 -11.60 -1.35
CA ASN A 74 1.61 -12.56 -1.25
C ASN A 74 0.42 -11.96 -0.47
N ASN A 75 -0.78 -12.52 -0.66
CA ASN A 75 -1.97 -12.04 0.05
C ASN A 75 -1.84 -12.12 1.58
N GLN A 76 -1.08 -13.08 2.12
CA GLN A 76 -0.90 -13.24 3.57
C GLN A 76 -0.12 -12.07 4.17
N ASP A 77 0.88 -11.54 3.46
CA ASP A 77 1.63 -10.35 3.87
C ASP A 77 0.69 -9.14 4.00
N ILE A 78 -0.23 -8.99 3.03
CA ILE A 78 -1.24 -7.93 3.04
C ILE A 78 -2.20 -8.14 4.23
N ILE A 79 -2.70 -9.35 4.45
CA ILE A 79 -3.58 -9.67 5.58
C ILE A 79 -2.89 -9.39 6.92
N ASN A 80 -1.64 -9.83 7.09
CA ASN A 80 -0.84 -9.59 8.29
C ASN A 80 -0.67 -8.09 8.55
N TYR A 81 -0.36 -7.33 7.50
CA TYR A 81 -0.27 -5.88 7.58
C TYR A 81 -1.59 -5.20 7.99
N LEU A 82 -2.70 -5.62 7.39
CA LEU A 82 -4.02 -5.09 7.71
C LEU A 82 -4.44 -5.43 9.15
N ASN A 83 -4.10 -6.62 9.64
CA ASN A 83 -4.29 -7.05 11.03
C ASN A 83 -3.44 -6.20 11.99
N GLN A 84 -2.16 -5.97 11.67
CA GLN A 84 -1.27 -5.09 12.43
C GLN A 84 -1.80 -3.65 12.49
N CYS A 85 -2.41 -3.18 11.41
CA CYS A 85 -3.09 -1.89 11.36
C CYS A 85 -4.44 -1.86 12.08
N ARG A 86 -4.90 -2.99 12.67
CA ARG A 86 -6.24 -3.19 13.25
C ARG A 86 -7.37 -2.83 12.28
N CYS A 87 -7.07 -2.96 11.00
CA CYS A 87 -7.90 -2.54 9.89
C CYS A 87 -8.68 -3.72 9.30
N TYR A 88 -8.19 -4.95 9.47
CA TYR A 88 -8.91 -6.12 9.02
C TYR A 88 -9.93 -6.52 10.09
N LYS A 89 -11.19 -6.07 9.97
CA LYS A 89 -12.30 -6.76 10.64
C LYS A 89 -12.54 -8.02 9.81
N GLU A 90 -12.14 -9.15 10.38
CA GLU A 90 -12.37 -10.52 9.93
C GLU A 90 -13.29 -10.64 8.70
N ILE A 91 -12.70 -10.88 7.52
CA ILE A 91 -13.38 -11.66 6.46
C ILE A 91 -13.37 -13.10 6.95
N ARG A 92 -14.11 -13.36 8.03
CA ARG A 92 -14.61 -14.70 8.33
C ARG A 92 -15.87 -14.86 7.48
N ASP A 93 -15.95 -16.00 6.81
CA ASP A 93 -17.09 -16.47 6.01
C ASP A 93 -17.13 -16.04 4.54
N ILE A 94 -16.05 -16.31 3.79
CA ILE A 94 -16.22 -16.73 2.40
C ILE A 94 -15.63 -18.14 2.28
N VAL A 95 -16.46 -19.11 2.67
CA VAL A 95 -16.30 -20.54 2.36
C VAL A 95 -16.99 -20.80 1.03
#